data_AF-A0A933BBM5-F1
#
_entry.id   AF-A0A933BBM5-F1
#
_cell.length_a   1.000
_cell.length_b   1.000
_cell.length_c   1.000
_cell.angle_alpha   90.00
_cell.angle_beta   90.00
_cell.angle_gamma   90.00
#
_symmetry.space_group_name_H-M   'P 1'
#
loop_
_entity.id
_entity.type
_entity.pdbx_description
1 polymer ?
#
loop_
_entity_poly.entity_id
_entity_poly.type
_entity_poly.pdbx_seq_one_letter_code
_entity_poly.pdbx_strand_id
1 'polypeptide(L)'
;MRSFWLREYEGYPSRFQAEAIAPVQNKVGAFLADPTLFAILAQPRSSFDLRRVMDEGRILLVNLAKGRLGEDSTALLGALLVSRLGLAALSRTDIPEHDRRDFFVYLDEFPTFTTLSLATMLSELRKYRASLVLAQQYLSQVDEQVRDAILGNVGTIISFRLGLADAEFLEQEFEPEFRATDLVSLPNYCIYMRLMMNGKVSRPFSAETLPRV
;
A
#
# COMPACT_ATOMS: atom_id res chain seq x y z
N MET A 1 -21.34 -1.75 -17.80
CA MET A 1 -21.91 -2.20 -16.51
C MET A 1 -23.44 -2.27 -16.51
N ARG A 2 -24.19 -1.25 -16.96
CA ARG A 2 -25.66 -1.34 -17.10
C ARG A 2 -26.15 -2.47 -18.02
N SER A 3 -25.47 -2.73 -19.15
CA SER A 3 -25.88 -3.79 -20.10
C SER A 3 -25.74 -5.20 -19.54
N PHE A 4 -24.71 -5.44 -18.72
CA PHE A 4 -24.52 -6.72 -18.03
C PHE A 4 -25.74 -7.02 -17.14
N TRP A 5 -26.09 -6.10 -16.24
CA TRP A 5 -27.19 -6.29 -15.31
C TRP A 5 -28.57 -6.34 -15.99
N LEU A 6 -28.79 -5.55 -17.05
CA LEU A 6 -30.09 -5.41 -17.71
C LEU A 6 -30.31 -6.34 -18.92
N ARG A 7 -29.29 -7.05 -19.40
CA ARG A 7 -29.43 -7.90 -20.60
C ARG A 7 -28.82 -9.29 -20.43
N GLU A 8 -27.57 -9.36 -19.96
CA GLU A 8 -26.89 -10.65 -19.81
C GLU A 8 -27.34 -11.39 -18.54
N TYR A 9 -27.37 -10.69 -17.41
CA TYR A 9 -27.73 -11.27 -16.13
C TYR A 9 -29.20 -11.71 -16.09
N GLU A 10 -30.13 -10.87 -16.55
CA GLU A 10 -31.56 -11.23 -16.64
C GLU A 10 -31.82 -12.42 -17.59
N GLY A 11 -30.94 -12.64 -18.58
CA GLY A 11 -31.04 -13.77 -19.52
C GLY A 11 -30.56 -15.10 -18.94
N TYR A 12 -29.93 -15.12 -17.77
CA TYR A 12 -29.44 -16.36 -17.16
C TYR A 12 -30.55 -17.17 -16.47
N PRO A 13 -30.48 -18.51 -16.49
CA PRO A 13 -31.34 -19.36 -15.67
C PRO A 13 -31.22 -18.99 -14.19
N SER A 14 -32.31 -18.98 -13.43
CA SER A 14 -32.36 -18.48 -12.04
C SER A 14 -31.33 -19.14 -11.09
N ARG A 15 -30.99 -20.42 -11.32
CA ARG A 15 -29.90 -21.10 -10.58
C ARG A 15 -28.53 -20.50 -10.88
N PHE A 16 -28.23 -20.26 -12.14
CA PHE A 16 -26.96 -19.68 -12.58
C PHE A 16 -26.84 -18.21 -12.18
N GLN A 17 -27.95 -17.47 -12.17
CA GLN A 17 -28.02 -16.12 -11.60
C GLN A 17 -27.61 -16.09 -10.12
N ALA A 18 -28.13 -17.02 -9.32
CA ALA A 18 -27.80 -17.13 -7.90
C ALA A 18 -26.33 -17.52 -7.67
N GLU A 19 -25.83 -18.50 -8.44
CA GLU A 19 -24.42 -18.91 -8.38
C GLU A 19 -23.46 -17.80 -8.83
N ALA A 20 -23.82 -17.04 -9.86
CA ALA A 20 -22.99 -15.95 -10.39
C ALA A 20 -22.87 -14.76 -9.43
N ILE A 21 -23.93 -14.45 -8.66
CA ILE A 21 -23.89 -13.35 -7.68
C ILE A 21 -23.41 -13.78 -6.30
N ALA A 22 -23.50 -15.07 -5.96
CA ALA A 22 -23.17 -15.56 -4.61
C ALA A 22 -21.77 -15.12 -4.13
N PRO A 23 -20.69 -15.15 -4.95
CA PRO A 23 -19.38 -14.67 -4.50
C PRO A 23 -19.36 -13.17 -4.16
N VAL A 24 -20.06 -12.36 -4.95
CA VAL A 24 -20.17 -10.91 -4.72
C VAL A 24 -21.04 -10.65 -3.50
N GLN A 25 -22.18 -11.32 -3.37
CA GLN A 25 -23.08 -11.23 -2.22
C GLN A 25 -22.43 -11.72 -0.93
N ASN A 26 -21.64 -12.78 -0.96
CA ASN A 26 -20.94 -13.28 0.22
C ASN A 26 -19.90 -12.27 0.71
N LYS A 27 -19.15 -11.64 -0.21
CA LYS A 27 -18.20 -10.57 0.14
C LYS A 27 -18.93 -9.31 0.64
N VAL A 28 -19.86 -8.78 -0.14
CA VAL A 28 -20.62 -7.56 0.23
C VAL A 28 -21.44 -7.79 1.51
N GLY A 29 -22.05 -8.97 1.66
CA GLY A 29 -22.85 -9.36 2.81
C GLY A 29 -22.02 -9.47 4.09
N ALA A 30 -20.83 -10.08 4.02
CA ALA A 30 -19.89 -10.10 5.14
C ALA A 30 -19.48 -8.66 5.56
N PHE A 31 -19.36 -7.73 4.60
CA PHE A 31 -19.01 -6.34 4.89
C PHE A 31 -20.15 -5.51 5.48
N LEU A 32 -21.38 -5.71 4.99
CA LEU A 32 -22.56 -5.04 5.56
C LEU A 32 -22.93 -5.61 6.93
N ALA A 33 -22.46 -6.82 7.27
CA ALA A 33 -22.65 -7.42 8.57
C ALA A 33 -21.79 -6.79 9.68
N ASP A 34 -20.65 -6.18 9.33
CA ASP A 34 -19.84 -5.40 10.27
C ASP A 34 -20.47 -4.01 10.48
N PRO A 35 -20.98 -3.68 11.68
CA PRO A 35 -21.65 -2.41 11.93
C PRO A 35 -20.74 -1.20 11.73
N THR A 36 -19.43 -1.36 11.98
CA THR A 36 -18.44 -0.28 11.84
C THR A 36 -18.18 -0.01 10.37
N LEU A 37 -17.95 -1.05 9.56
CA LEU A 37 -17.79 -0.88 8.12
C LEU A 37 -19.06 -0.35 7.47
N PHE A 38 -20.22 -0.87 7.86
CA PHE A 38 -21.50 -0.37 7.38
C PHE A 38 -21.64 1.13 7.68
N ALA A 39 -21.35 1.55 8.91
CA ALA A 39 -21.41 2.95 9.31
C ALA A 39 -20.44 3.85 8.54
N ILE A 40 -19.30 3.33 8.07
CA ILE A 40 -18.32 4.08 7.27
C ILE A 40 -18.72 4.12 5.78
N LEU A 41 -19.05 2.96 5.21
CA LEU A 41 -19.20 2.76 3.76
C LEU A 41 -20.60 3.08 3.24
N ALA A 42 -21.64 2.94 4.06
CA ALA A 42 -23.02 3.18 3.65
C ALA A 42 -23.42 4.66 3.69
N GLN A 43 -22.48 5.56 3.99
CA GLN A 43 -22.76 6.99 4.05
C GLN A 43 -22.90 7.60 2.65
N PRO A 44 -23.96 8.38 2.38
CA PRO A 44 -24.17 8.98 1.07
C PRO A 44 -23.14 10.08 0.75
N ARG A 45 -22.45 10.61 1.77
CA ARG A 45 -21.39 11.61 1.64
C ARG A 45 -20.19 11.20 2.48
N SER A 46 -19.00 11.37 1.92
CA SER A 46 -17.76 11.22 2.70
C SER A 46 -17.57 12.41 3.64
N SER A 47 -17.05 12.15 4.83
CA SER A 47 -16.73 13.16 5.83
C SER A 47 -15.45 13.95 5.53
N PHE A 48 -14.64 13.47 4.58
CA PHE A 48 -13.39 14.10 4.17
C PHE A 48 -13.16 13.96 2.66
N ASP A 49 -12.25 14.77 2.15
CA ASP A 49 -11.82 14.76 0.76
C ASP A 49 -10.30 14.57 0.71
N LEU A 50 -9.86 13.41 0.19
CA LEU A 50 -8.44 13.08 0.07
C LEU A 50 -7.69 14.03 -0.86
N ARG A 51 -8.34 14.51 -1.91
CA ARG A 51 -7.72 15.44 -2.85
C ARG A 51 -7.42 16.76 -2.15
N ARG A 52 -8.40 17.26 -1.41
CA ARG A 52 -8.25 18.46 -0.57
C ARG A 52 -7.19 18.28 0.51
N VAL A 53 -7.14 17.11 1.16
CA VAL A 53 -6.12 16.77 2.16
C VAL A 53 -4.71 16.88 1.57
N MET A 54 -4.50 16.35 0.35
CA MET A 54 -3.21 16.42 -0.34
C MET A 54 -2.83 17.86 -0.72
N ASP A 55 -3.74 18.58 -1.35
CA ASP A 55 -3.44 19.90 -1.92
C ASP A 55 -3.25 20.98 -0.85
N GLU A 56 -4.01 20.89 0.24
CA GLU A 56 -3.86 21.80 1.39
C GLU A 56 -2.72 21.37 2.35
N GLY A 57 -2.09 20.21 2.12
CA GLY A 57 -0.99 19.71 2.95
C GLY A 57 -1.42 19.32 4.37
N ARG A 58 -2.63 18.77 4.51
CA ARG A 58 -3.16 18.30 5.81
C ARG A 58 -2.52 16.96 6.19
N ILE A 59 -2.58 16.65 7.48
CA ILE A 59 -2.19 15.33 8.00
C ILE A 59 -3.44 14.48 8.14
N LEU A 60 -3.44 13.30 7.50
CA LEU A 60 -4.46 12.28 7.68
C LEU A 60 -3.86 11.09 8.45
N LEU A 61 -4.41 10.83 9.63
CA LEU A 61 -4.07 9.67 10.44
C LEU A 61 -5.19 8.64 10.33
N VAL A 62 -4.87 7.44 9.87
CA VAL A 62 -5.82 6.34 9.73
C VAL A 62 -5.41 5.24 10.71
N ASN A 63 -6.30 4.93 11.66
CA ASN A 63 -6.10 3.84 12.59
C ASN A 63 -6.92 2.62 12.14
N LEU A 64 -6.23 1.59 11.64
CA LEU A 64 -6.80 0.33 11.19
C LEU A 64 -6.47 -0.82 12.15
N ALA A 65 -6.48 -0.59 13.46
CA ALA A 65 -6.11 -1.61 14.43
C ALA A 65 -6.93 -2.90 14.27
N LYS A 66 -6.27 -3.98 13.84
CA LYS A 66 -6.87 -5.31 13.59
C LYS A 66 -7.69 -5.81 14.78
N GLY A 67 -7.22 -5.59 16.01
CA GLY A 67 -7.91 -6.02 17.23
C GLY A 67 -9.27 -5.33 17.50
N ARG A 68 -9.57 -4.21 16.83
CA ARG A 68 -10.87 -3.51 16.98
C ARG A 68 -11.81 -3.74 15.80
N LEU A 69 -11.27 -3.82 14.59
CA LEU A 69 -12.05 -3.94 13.34
C LEU A 69 -12.18 -5.37 12.85
N GLY A 70 -11.33 -6.30 13.30
CA GLY A 70 -11.19 -7.60 12.66
C GLY A 70 -10.29 -7.54 11.43
N GLU A 71 -9.73 -8.68 11.05
CA GLU A 71 -8.72 -8.77 9.99
C GLU A 71 -9.29 -8.45 8.61
N ASP A 72 -10.39 -9.10 8.23
CA ASP A 72 -11.03 -8.89 6.92
C ASP A 72 -11.50 -7.44 6.73
N SER A 73 -12.11 -6.85 7.77
CA SER A 73 -12.57 -5.47 7.73
C SER A 73 -11.41 -4.48 7.62
N THR A 74 -10.31 -4.75 8.32
CA THR A 74 -9.07 -3.96 8.26
C THR A 74 -8.46 -4.00 6.86
N ALA A 75 -8.30 -5.19 6.30
CA ALA A 75 -7.73 -5.38 4.96
C ALA A 75 -8.58 -4.66 3.89
N LEU A 76 -9.91 -4.81 3.94
CA LEU A 76 -10.80 -4.13 3.01
C LEU A 76 -10.73 -2.60 3.15
N LEU A 77 -10.90 -2.08 4.37
CA LEU A 77 -10.94 -0.64 4.59
C LEU A 77 -9.61 0.00 4.18
N GLY A 78 -8.49 -0.64 4.53
CA GLY A 78 -7.16 -0.22 4.10
C GLY A 78 -7.01 -0.23 2.58
N ALA A 79 -7.39 -1.32 1.91
CA ALA A 79 -7.32 -1.41 0.45
C ALA A 79 -8.18 -0.34 -0.24
N LEU A 80 -9.39 -0.08 0.26
CA LEU A 80 -10.27 0.98 -0.25
C LEU A 80 -9.67 2.37 -0.06
N LEU A 81 -9.07 2.64 1.11
CA LEU A 81 -8.42 3.91 1.40
C LEU A 81 -7.18 4.13 0.52
N VAL A 82 -6.33 3.12 0.38
CA VAL A 82 -5.14 3.16 -0.50
C VAL A 82 -5.57 3.38 -1.96
N SER A 83 -6.61 2.69 -2.42
CA SER A 83 -7.16 2.88 -3.77
C SER A 83 -7.67 4.30 -3.98
N ARG A 84 -8.46 4.82 -3.03
CA ARG A 84 -8.99 6.19 -3.06
C ARG A 84 -7.87 7.23 -3.03
N LEU A 85 -6.81 6.98 -2.28
CA LEU A 85 -5.62 7.82 -2.22
C LEU A 85 -4.91 7.84 -3.57
N GLY A 86 -4.69 6.68 -4.18
CA GLY A 86 -4.09 6.58 -5.52
C GLY A 86 -4.90 7.35 -6.55
N LEU A 87 -6.23 7.18 -6.57
CA LEU A 87 -7.11 7.94 -7.48
C LEU A 87 -7.08 9.45 -7.20
N ALA A 88 -7.04 9.87 -5.93
CA ALA A 88 -6.92 11.27 -5.57
C ALA A 88 -5.59 11.87 -6.05
N ALA A 89 -4.47 11.15 -5.90
CA ALA A 89 -3.17 11.56 -6.42
C ALA A 89 -3.17 11.64 -7.96
N LEU A 90 -3.70 10.62 -8.65
CA LEU A 90 -3.84 10.64 -10.12
C LEU A 90 -4.71 11.79 -10.61
N SER A 91 -5.74 12.19 -9.84
CA SER A 91 -6.60 13.30 -10.22
C SER A 91 -5.85 14.63 -10.29
N ARG A 92 -4.66 14.77 -9.69
CA ARG A 92 -3.83 16.01 -9.63
C ARG A 92 -3.22 16.41 -10.98
N THR A 93 -3.59 15.74 -12.07
CA THR A 93 -3.22 16.09 -13.45
C THR A 93 -3.59 17.51 -13.82
N ASP A 94 -4.66 18.05 -13.24
CA ASP A 94 -5.17 19.41 -13.44
C ASP A 94 -4.30 20.51 -12.79
N ILE A 95 -3.41 20.15 -11.87
CA ILE A 95 -2.45 21.09 -11.25
C ILE A 95 -1.09 20.94 -11.96
N PRO A 96 -0.43 22.03 -12.40
CA PRO A 96 0.94 21.99 -12.91
C PRO A 96 1.90 21.34 -11.92
N GLU A 97 2.86 20.54 -12.39
CA GLU A 97 3.74 19.74 -11.52
C GLU A 97 4.49 20.58 -10.46
N HIS A 98 4.93 21.78 -10.83
CA HIS A 98 5.64 22.70 -9.94
C HIS A 98 4.75 23.28 -8.82
N ASP A 99 3.44 23.37 -9.06
CA ASP A 99 2.45 23.88 -8.10
C ASP A 99 1.90 22.77 -7.19
N ARG A 100 2.05 21.50 -7.58
CA ARG A 100 1.62 20.38 -6.75
C ARG A 100 2.42 20.37 -5.46
N ARG A 101 1.75 20.27 -4.32
CA ARG A 101 2.40 20.05 -3.02
C ARG A 101 2.83 18.58 -2.87
N ASP A 102 4.01 18.34 -2.31
CA ASP A 102 4.43 16.98 -1.95
C ASP A 102 3.52 16.40 -0.87
N PHE A 103 3.10 15.16 -1.06
CA PHE A 103 2.29 14.41 -0.10
C PHE A 103 2.92 13.06 0.19
N PHE A 104 3.18 12.75 1.46
CA PHE A 104 3.85 11.50 1.86
C PHE A 104 2.82 10.53 2.44
N VAL A 105 2.83 9.31 1.90
CA VAL A 105 1.97 8.21 2.35
C VAL A 105 2.82 7.17 3.04
N TYR A 106 2.55 6.95 4.32
CA TYR A 106 3.21 5.93 5.12
C TYR A 106 2.26 4.75 5.27
N LEU A 107 2.64 3.60 4.73
CA LEU A 107 1.88 2.36 4.83
C LEU A 107 2.67 1.36 5.65
N ASP A 108 2.29 1.22 6.91
CA ASP A 108 2.75 0.11 7.75
C ASP A 108 1.96 -1.16 7.41
N GLU A 109 2.61 -2.32 7.52
CA GLU A 109 2.07 -3.62 7.08
C GLU A 109 1.43 -3.57 5.69
N PHE A 110 2.04 -2.84 4.74
CA PHE A 110 1.47 -2.57 3.42
C PHE A 110 0.96 -3.81 2.63
N PRO A 111 1.52 -5.03 2.77
CA PRO A 111 1.05 -6.19 2.02
C PRO A 111 -0.41 -6.54 2.36
N THR A 112 -0.87 -6.17 3.56
CA THR A 112 -2.26 -6.37 4.00
C THR A 112 -3.28 -5.62 3.13
N PHE A 113 -2.86 -4.53 2.47
CA PHE A 113 -3.77 -3.58 1.82
C PHE A 113 -3.60 -3.50 0.30
N THR A 114 -2.63 -4.22 -0.26
CA THR A 114 -2.14 -3.94 -1.61
C THR A 114 -2.31 -5.14 -2.54
N THR A 115 -2.84 -4.88 -3.73
CA THR A 115 -2.83 -5.81 -4.87
C THR A 115 -1.74 -5.41 -5.87
N LEU A 116 -1.39 -6.27 -6.83
CA LEU A 116 -0.44 -5.91 -7.89
C LEU A 116 -0.79 -4.61 -8.62
N SER A 117 -2.06 -4.45 -9.02
CA SER A 117 -2.51 -3.23 -9.69
C SER A 117 -2.36 -1.99 -8.81
N LEU A 118 -2.60 -2.11 -7.50
CA LEU A 118 -2.39 -1.03 -6.56
C LEU A 118 -0.91 -0.74 -6.37
N ALA A 119 -0.06 -1.75 -6.24
CA ALA A 119 1.39 -1.58 -6.12
C ALA A 119 1.98 -0.84 -7.33
N THR A 120 1.59 -1.24 -8.54
CA THR A 120 2.03 -0.56 -9.77
C THR A 120 1.53 0.89 -9.81
N MET A 121 0.24 1.12 -9.52
CA MET A 121 -0.34 2.46 -9.47
C MET A 121 0.39 3.36 -8.47
N LEU A 122 0.62 2.83 -7.28
CA LEU A 122 1.33 3.46 -6.18
C LEU A 122 2.76 3.86 -6.58
N SER A 123 3.51 2.94 -7.19
CA SER A 123 4.87 3.21 -7.69
C SER A 123 4.93 4.34 -8.74
N GLU A 124 3.85 4.56 -9.49
CA GLU A 124 3.77 5.65 -10.48
C GLU A 124 3.37 7.01 -9.88
N LEU A 125 2.87 7.05 -8.64
CA LEU A 125 2.34 8.27 -8.01
C LEU A 125 3.38 9.36 -7.77
N ARG A 126 4.67 9.04 -7.85
CA ARG A 126 5.76 10.03 -7.78
C ARG A 126 5.58 11.15 -8.81
N LYS A 127 5.06 10.85 -10.01
CA LYS A 127 4.76 11.85 -11.07
C LYS A 127 3.70 12.88 -10.63
N TYR A 128 2.91 12.54 -9.62
CA TYR A 128 1.84 13.35 -9.05
C TYR A 128 2.22 13.96 -7.71
N ARG A 129 3.53 13.99 -7.39
CA ARG A 129 4.10 14.50 -6.14
C ARG A 129 3.46 13.82 -4.91
N ALA A 130 3.09 12.55 -5.04
CA ALA A 130 2.74 11.70 -3.92
C ALA A 130 3.83 10.64 -3.74
N SER A 131 4.54 10.71 -2.62
CA SER A 131 5.66 9.83 -2.29
C SER A 131 5.22 8.76 -1.31
N LEU A 132 5.75 7.55 -1.49
CA LEU A 132 5.36 6.39 -0.69
C LEU A 132 6.51 5.94 0.20
N VAL A 133 6.15 5.56 1.41
CA VAL A 133 7.01 4.90 2.39
C VAL A 133 6.30 3.64 2.82
N LEU A 134 6.82 2.49 2.39
CA LEU A 134 6.24 1.18 2.63
C LEU A 134 7.05 0.47 3.70
N ALA A 135 6.40 -0.01 4.76
CA ALA A 135 7.04 -0.79 5.82
C ALA A 135 6.38 -2.17 5.93
N GLN A 136 7.21 -3.19 6.14
CA GLN A 136 6.80 -4.58 6.30
C GLN A 136 7.87 -5.35 7.10
N GLN A 137 7.49 -6.48 7.71
CA GLN A 137 8.38 -7.29 8.55
C GLN A 137 8.98 -8.51 7.84
N TYR A 138 8.23 -9.13 6.93
CA TYR A 138 8.62 -10.32 6.19
C TYR A 138 8.39 -10.16 4.69
N LEU A 139 9.45 -10.27 3.89
CA LEU A 139 9.33 -10.16 2.42
C LEU A 139 8.43 -11.25 1.83
N SER A 140 8.35 -12.40 2.50
CA SER A 140 7.49 -13.53 2.13
C SER A 140 5.99 -13.26 2.22
N GLN A 141 5.57 -12.20 2.93
CA GLN A 141 4.16 -11.78 2.96
C GLN A 141 3.74 -11.01 1.70
N VAL A 142 4.72 -10.59 0.90
CA VAL A 142 4.48 -9.86 -0.35
C VAL A 142 4.44 -10.87 -1.48
N ASP A 143 3.37 -10.84 -2.27
CA ASP A 143 3.32 -11.58 -3.53
C ASP A 143 4.54 -11.21 -4.40
N GLU A 144 5.13 -12.21 -5.06
CA GLU A 144 6.36 -12.04 -5.84
C GLU A 144 6.23 -10.93 -6.88
N GLN A 145 5.10 -10.86 -7.59
CA GLN A 145 4.90 -9.84 -8.62
C GLN A 145 4.81 -8.44 -8.00
N VAL A 146 4.18 -8.32 -6.82
CA VAL A 146 4.08 -7.07 -6.07
C VAL A 146 5.46 -6.64 -5.58
N ARG A 147 6.21 -7.57 -5.00
CA ARG A 147 7.56 -7.32 -4.47
C ARG A 147 8.50 -6.84 -5.56
N ASP A 148 8.53 -7.53 -6.69
CA ASP A 148 9.40 -7.19 -7.81
C ASP A 148 9.03 -5.84 -8.43
N ALA A 149 7.72 -5.55 -8.55
CA ALA A 149 7.23 -4.26 -9.00
C ALA A 149 7.63 -3.11 -8.06
N ILE A 150 7.62 -3.34 -6.74
CA ILE A 150 8.06 -2.35 -5.75
C ILE A 150 9.58 -2.17 -5.84
N LEU A 151 10.36 -3.24 -5.76
CA LEU A 151 11.83 -3.19 -5.76
C LEU A 151 12.39 -2.55 -7.03
N GLY A 152 11.77 -2.81 -8.19
CA GLY A 152 12.13 -2.16 -9.45
C GLY A 152 11.86 -0.65 -9.50
N ASN A 153 11.02 -0.10 -8.62
CA ASN A 153 10.66 1.32 -8.59
C ASN A 153 11.19 2.08 -7.36
N VAL A 154 11.63 1.40 -6.29
CA VAL A 154 12.13 2.07 -5.09
C VAL A 154 13.57 2.52 -5.24
N GLY A 155 13.75 3.85 -5.16
CA GLY A 155 15.08 4.46 -5.16
C GLY A 155 15.82 4.35 -3.82
N THR A 156 15.09 4.17 -2.73
CA THR A 156 15.63 4.08 -1.38
C THR A 156 15.16 2.81 -0.70
N ILE A 157 16.10 2.05 -0.14
CA ILE A 157 15.82 0.87 0.69
C ILE A 157 16.50 1.10 2.03
N ILE A 158 15.75 0.85 3.10
CA ILE A 158 16.24 0.86 4.48
C ILE A 158 15.95 -0.53 5.04
N SER A 159 17.00 -1.25 5.43
CA SER A 159 16.89 -2.54 6.07
C SER A 159 17.29 -2.44 7.53
N PHE A 160 16.41 -2.90 8.40
CA PHE A 160 16.74 -3.27 9.77
C PHE A 160 17.30 -4.70 9.78
N ARG A 161 17.49 -5.27 10.98
CA ARG A 161 17.81 -6.69 11.12
C ARG A 161 16.75 -7.56 10.46
N LEU A 162 17.18 -8.48 9.61
CA LEU A 162 16.32 -9.43 8.90
C LEU A 162 16.53 -10.87 9.39
N GLY A 163 15.57 -11.74 9.06
CA GLY A 163 15.80 -13.19 9.08
C GLY A 163 16.64 -13.64 7.88
N LEU A 164 17.24 -14.83 7.95
CA LEU A 164 18.18 -15.31 6.93
C LEU A 164 17.60 -15.30 5.50
N ALA A 165 16.40 -15.84 5.32
CA ALA A 165 15.78 -15.91 3.99
C ALA A 165 15.54 -14.53 3.36
N ASP A 166 15.07 -13.57 4.15
CA ASP A 166 14.86 -12.19 3.69
C ASP A 166 16.20 -11.47 3.45
N ALA A 167 17.22 -11.78 4.26
CA ALA A 167 18.56 -11.24 4.10
C ALA A 167 19.26 -11.73 2.83
N GLU A 168 19.17 -13.03 2.53
CA GLU A 168 19.70 -13.62 1.28
C GLU A 168 19.02 -13.02 0.05
N PHE A 169 17.71 -12.80 0.13
CA PHE A 169 16.98 -12.15 -0.97
C PHE A 169 17.41 -10.68 -1.15
N LEU A 170 17.50 -9.93 -0.06
CA LEU A 170 17.77 -8.49 -0.11
C LEU A 170 19.26 -8.15 -0.28
N GLU A 171 20.17 -9.10 -0.06
CA GLU A 171 21.64 -8.94 -0.21
C GLU A 171 22.02 -8.31 -1.55
N GLN A 172 21.35 -8.69 -2.64
CA GLN A 172 21.60 -8.15 -3.99
C GLN A 172 21.45 -6.63 -4.08
N GLU A 173 20.61 -6.02 -3.22
CA GLU A 173 20.41 -4.57 -3.15
C GLU A 173 21.52 -3.85 -2.36
N PHE A 174 22.33 -4.61 -1.62
CA PHE A 174 23.36 -4.11 -0.72
C PHE A 174 24.78 -4.53 -1.14
N GLU A 175 24.92 -5.31 -2.20
CA GLU A 175 26.22 -5.66 -2.76
C GLU A 175 26.94 -4.43 -3.37
N PRO A 176 28.29 -4.38 -3.31
CA PRO A 176 29.19 -5.34 -2.64
C PRO A 176 29.45 -5.06 -1.15
N GLU A 177 28.85 -4.01 -0.57
CA GLU A 177 29.22 -3.51 0.76
C GLU A 177 28.76 -4.40 1.91
N PHE A 178 27.58 -5.03 1.81
CA PHE A 178 27.04 -5.89 2.86
C PHE A 178 26.59 -7.22 2.31
N ARG A 179 26.73 -8.25 3.14
CA ARG A 179 26.26 -9.60 2.89
C ARG A 179 25.02 -9.94 3.70
N ALA A 180 24.35 -11.04 3.36
CA ALA A 180 23.21 -11.55 4.12
C ALA A 180 23.53 -11.73 5.62
N THR A 181 24.74 -12.19 5.95
CA THR A 181 25.22 -12.34 7.34
C THR A 181 25.29 -11.02 8.10
N ASP A 182 25.60 -9.92 7.42
CA ASP A 182 25.63 -8.59 8.02
C ASP A 182 24.21 -8.10 8.33
N LEU A 183 23.26 -8.35 7.41
CA LEU A 183 21.84 -7.99 7.59
C LEU A 183 21.20 -8.77 8.76
N VAL A 184 21.58 -10.04 8.95
CA VAL A 184 21.09 -10.87 10.06
C VAL A 184 21.70 -10.46 11.41
N SER A 185 22.95 -9.99 11.41
CA SER A 185 23.68 -9.64 12.63
C SER A 185 23.50 -8.19 13.08
N LEU A 186 22.75 -7.37 12.33
CA LEU A 186 22.46 -5.97 12.66
C LEU A 186 21.94 -5.82 14.10
N PRO A 187 22.59 -4.99 14.94
CA PRO A 187 22.07 -4.63 16.25
C PRO A 187 20.73 -3.90 16.17
N ASN A 188 19.99 -3.90 17.28
CA ASN A 188 18.79 -3.06 17.38
C ASN A 188 19.17 -1.59 17.15
N TYR A 189 18.28 -0.86 16.47
CA TYR A 189 18.44 0.56 16.10
C TYR A 189 19.54 0.84 15.07
N CYS A 190 20.24 -0.16 14.56
CA CYS A 190 21.12 -0.01 13.40
C CYS A 190 20.38 -0.40 12.11
N ILE A 191 20.76 0.25 11.02
CA ILE A 191 20.22 -0.01 9.68
C ILE A 191 21.33 -0.06 8.64
N TYR A 192 21.08 -0.79 7.56
CA TYR A 192 21.76 -0.58 6.28
C TYR A 192 20.80 0.06 5.31
N MET A 193 21.30 0.99 4.51
CA MET A 193 20.47 1.69 3.54
C MET A 193 21.21 2.06 2.26
N ARG A 194 20.45 2.11 1.17
CA ARG A 194 20.83 2.79 -0.08
C ARG A 194 19.84 3.92 -0.34
N LEU A 195 20.34 5.08 -0.77
CA LEU A 195 19.54 6.27 -0.99
C LEU A 195 19.50 6.66 -2.46
N MET A 196 18.35 7.11 -2.94
CA MET A 196 18.27 7.88 -4.18
C MET A 196 18.55 9.35 -3.88
N MET A 197 19.71 9.85 -4.28
CA MET A 197 20.11 11.26 -4.13
C MET A 197 20.34 11.87 -5.50
N ASN A 198 19.60 12.94 -5.83
CA ASN A 198 19.73 13.66 -7.10
C ASN A 198 19.70 12.74 -8.35
N GLY A 199 18.84 11.71 -8.33
CA GLY A 199 18.69 10.76 -9.43
C GLY A 199 19.78 9.69 -9.52
N LYS A 200 20.68 9.61 -8.52
CA LYS A 200 21.69 8.55 -8.42
C LYS A 200 21.46 7.73 -7.15
N VAL A 201 21.55 6.41 -7.28
CA VAL A 201 21.57 5.51 -6.13
C VAL A 201 22.94 5.61 -5.46
N SER A 202 22.96 5.80 -4.15
CA SER A 202 24.19 5.80 -3.35
C SER A 202 24.78 4.40 -3.29
N ARG A 203 26.08 4.31 -3.00
CA ARG A 203 26.61 3.06 -2.45
C ARG A 203 25.89 2.76 -1.13
N PRO A 204 25.54 1.51 -0.84
CA PRO A 204 25.00 1.14 0.46
C PRO A 204 25.91 1.57 1.63
N PHE A 205 25.30 1.96 2.75
CA PHE A 205 26.04 2.36 3.95
C PHE A 205 25.23 2.06 5.22
N SER A 206 25.91 2.05 6.36
CA SER A 206 25.30 1.86 7.68
C SER A 206 24.90 3.19 8.33
N ALA A 207 23.82 3.15 9.12
CA ALA A 207 23.37 4.28 9.91
C ALA A 207 22.72 3.81 11.21
N GLU A 208 22.61 4.73 12.17
CA GLU A 208 21.92 4.52 13.44
C GLU A 208 20.60 5.29 13.44
N THR A 209 19.55 4.66 13.96
CA THR A 209 18.23 5.24 14.15
C THR A 209 18.09 5.80 15.56
N LEU A 210 17.06 6.62 15.80
CA LEU A 210 16.81 7.15 17.13
C LEU A 210 16.52 6.02 18.13
N PRO A 211 17.11 6.04 19.34
CA PRO A 211 16.79 5.08 20.37
C PRO A 211 15.32 5.25 20.80
N ARG A 212 14.74 4.19 21.39
CA ARG A 212 13.39 4.26 21.93
C ARG A 212 13.37 5.28 23.08
N VAL A 213 12.56 6.32 22.91
CA VAL A 213 12.28 7.34 23.94
C VAL A 213 11.38 6.76 25.02
#